data_AF-A0AAN8IWM1-F1
#
_entry.id   AF-A0AAN8IWM1-F1
#
_cell.length_a   1.000
_cell.length_b   1.000
_cell.length_c   1.000
_cell.angle_alpha   90.00
_cell.angle_beta   90.00
_cell.angle_gamma   90.00
#
_symmetry.space_group_name_H-M   'P 1'
#
loop_
_entity.id
_entity.type
_entity.pdbx_description
1 polymer ?
#
loop_
_entity_poly.entity_id
_entity_poly.type
_entity_poly.pdbx_seq_one_letter_code
_entity_poly.pdbx_strand_id
1 'polypeptide(L)' 'LAGIIPNYNTLVVIELVARNGKPFVQVHFKDNTLDSLKDVTESVRGCGSTPCPLDQFLSCCNDYVIEDPKTICGTQS' A
#
# COMPACT_ATOMS: atom_id res chain seq x y z
N LEU A 1 -2.25 -18.66 -3.71
CA LEU A 1 -2.91 -17.50 -3.08
C LEU A 1 -4.35 -17.47 -3.54
N ALA A 2 -5.29 -17.90 -2.70
CA ALA A 2 -6.72 -17.71 -2.97
C ALA A 2 -7.07 -16.30 -2.50
N GLY A 3 -7.01 -15.32 -3.41
CA GLY A 3 -7.44 -13.96 -3.13
C GLY A 3 -8.97 -13.85 -3.14
N ILE A 4 -9.51 -12.91 -2.38
CA ILE A 4 -10.93 -12.54 -2.42
C ILE A 4 -11.04 -11.29 -3.30
N ILE A 5 -12.04 -11.26 -4.19
CA ILE A 5 -12.32 -10.07 -5.02
C ILE A 5 -12.91 -8.99 -4.10
N PRO A 6 -12.35 -7.76 -4.08
CA PRO A 6 -12.91 -6.68 -3.27
C PRO A 6 -14.35 -6.36 -3.68
N ASN A 7 -15.22 -6.18 -2.68
CA ASN A 7 -16.60 -5.73 -2.92
C ASN A 7 -16.62 -4.27 -3.43
N TYR A 8 -17.77 -3.85 -3.97
CA TYR A 8 -18.00 -2.45 -4.31
C TYR A 8 -17.80 -1.54 -3.10
N ASN A 9 -17.34 -0.31 -3.35
CA ASN A 9 -17.04 0.68 -2.31
C ASN A 9 -15.98 0.22 -1.28
N THR A 10 -15.12 -0.71 -1.68
CA THR A 10 -13.86 -0.94 -0.96
C THR A 10 -12.89 0.21 -1.22
N LEU A 11 -12.12 0.56 -0.20
CA LEU A 11 -11.19 1.67 -0.20
C LEU A 11 -9.88 1.23 0.44
N VAL A 12 -8.77 1.54 -0.24
CA VAL A 12 -7.43 1.52 0.33
C VAL A 12 -6.96 2.96 0.42
N VAL A 13 -6.57 3.40 1.61
CA VAL A 13 -6.00 4.74 1.86
C VAL A 13 -4.54 4.56 2.24
N ILE A 14 -3.66 5.33 1.61
CA ILE A 14 -2.23 5.38 1.95
C ILE A 14 -1.92 6.81 2.36
N GLU A 15 -1.61 7.01 3.63
CA GLU A 15 -1.34 8.32 4.22
C GLU A 15 0.16 8.48 4.48
N LEU A 16 0.72 9.62 4.04
CA LEU A 16 2.07 10.03 4.42
C LEU A 16 1.97 11.01 5.59
N VAL A 17 2.55 10.64 6.74
CA VAL A 17 2.49 11.41 7.98
C VAL A 17 3.88 11.76 8.48
N ALA A 18 4.03 12.92 9.13
CA ALA A 18 5.28 13.33 9.77
C ALA A 18 5.20 13.13 11.29
N ARG A 19 6.18 12.42 11.87
CA ARG A 19 6.35 12.31 13.33
C ARG A 19 7.78 12.71 13.70
N ASN A 20 7.92 13.71 14.57
CA ASN A 20 9.22 14.24 15.00
C ASN A 20 10.15 14.58 13.82
N GLY A 21 9.59 15.17 12.76
CA GLY A 21 10.33 15.53 11.54
C GLY A 21 10.70 14.37 10.62
N LYS A 22 10.32 13.13 10.94
CA LYS A 22 10.57 11.94 10.12
C LYS A 22 9.29 11.50 9.40
N PRO A 23 9.38 11.04 8.13
CA PRO A 23 8.23 10.58 7.36
C PRO A 23 7.86 9.13 7.70
N PHE A 24 6.56 8.87 7.82
CA PHE A 24 5.99 7.55 8.04
C PHE A 24 4.77 7.36 7.15
N VAL A 25 4.41 6.11 6.90
CA VAL A 25 3.23 5.70 6.12
C VAL A 25 2.25 4.97 7.03
N GLN A 26 0.97 5.28 6.88
CA GLN A 26 -0.13 4.46 7.40
C GLN A 26 -1.01 4.00 6.25
N VAL A 27 -1.33 2.71 6.24
CA VAL A 27 -2.21 2.11 5.24
C VAL A 27 -3.50 1.68 5.91
N HIS A 28 -4.61 2.13 5.38
CA HIS A 28 -5.94 1.78 5.84
C HIS A 28 -6.73 1.04 4.78
N PHE A 29 -7.59 0.13 5.22
CA PHE A 29 -8.55 -0.58 4.40
C PHE A 29 -9.96 -0.38 4.95
N LYS A 30 -10.93 -0.21 4.07
CA LYS A 30 -12.35 -0.23 4.40
C LYS A 30 -13.09 -0.99 3.32
N ASP A 31 -13.97 -1.90 3.72
CA ASP A 31 -14.93 -2.52 2.82
C ASP A 31 -16.33 -1.92 3.03
N ASN A 32 -17.29 -2.44 2.28
CA ASN A 32 -18.69 -1.99 2.34
C ASN A 32 -19.43 -2.37 3.63
N THR A 33 -18.81 -3.15 4.51
CA THR A 33 -19.38 -3.60 5.78
C THR A 33 -18.78 -2.87 6.99
N LEU A 34 -17.61 -2.24 6.82
CA LEU A 34 -16.93 -1.50 7.87
C LEU A 34 -17.44 -0.06 7.96
N ASP A 35 -17.71 0.41 9.17
CA ASP A 35 -18.10 1.81 9.41
C ASP A 35 -16.91 2.77 9.46
N SER A 36 -15.69 2.24 9.66
CA SER A 36 -14.46 3.02 9.81
C SER A 36 -13.28 2.42 9.05
N LEU A 37 -12.22 3.24 8.88
CA LEU A 37 -10.95 2.82 8.29
C LEU A 37 -10.23 1.85 9.24
N LYS A 38 -9.92 0.64 8.80
CA LYS A 38 -9.09 -0.32 9.54
C LYS A 38 -7.62 -0.11 9.19
N ASP A 39 -6.77 0.13 10.18
CA ASP A 39 -5.31 0.13 9.98
C ASP A 39 -4.84 -1.28 9.56
N VAL A 40 -4.18 -1.35 8.41
CA VAL A 40 -3.59 -2.56 7.83
C VAL A 40 -2.11 -2.35 7.50
N THR A 41 -1.46 -1.35 8.10
CA THR A 41 -0.06 -0.99 7.85
C THR A 41 0.89 -2.18 8.04
N GLU A 42 0.68 -3.00 9.07
CA GLU A 42 1.49 -4.19 9.35
C GLU A 42 1.29 -5.32 8.33
N SER A 43 0.26 -5.23 7.47
CA SER A 43 0.07 -6.17 6.35
C SER A 43 0.95 -5.82 5.16
N VAL A 44 1.55 -4.62 5.13
CA VAL A 44 2.48 -4.20 4.09
C VAL A 44 3.83 -4.88 4.34
N ARG A 45 4.35 -5.54 3.30
CA ARG A 45 5.68 -6.18 3.37
C ARG A 45 6.73 -5.14 3.77
N GLY A 46 7.59 -5.48 4.73
CA GLY A 46 8.61 -4.57 5.24
C GLY A 46 8.16 -3.68 6.41
N CYS A 47 6.86 -3.56 6.67
CA CYS A 47 6.33 -2.78 7.80
C CYS A 47 6.03 -3.69 9.00
N GLY A 48 6.78 -3.51 10.09
CA GLY A 48 6.58 -4.26 11.35
C GLY A 48 5.86 -3.48 12.46
N SER A 49 5.40 -2.25 12.18
CA SER A 49 4.72 -1.39 13.14
C SER A 49 3.86 -0.35 12.43
N THR A 50 2.85 0.19 13.14
CA THR A 50 2.08 1.36 12.69
C THR A 50 2.39 2.60 13.54
N PRO A 51 2.72 3.75 12.92
CA PRO A 51 2.94 3.97 11.49
C PRO A 51 4.29 3.41 11.03
N CYS A 52 4.41 3.04 9.77
CA CYS A 52 5.61 2.43 9.20
C CYS A 52 6.61 3.50 8.76
N PRO A 53 7.89 3.42 9.15
CA PRO A 53 8.93 4.32 8.61
C PRO A 53 8.94 4.28 7.07
N LEU A 54 9.03 5.46 6.42
CA LEU A 54 8.97 5.54 4.95
C LEU A 54 10.08 4.73 4.26
N ASP A 55 11.28 4.70 4.85
CA ASP A 55 12.41 3.92 4.35
C ASP A 55 12.14 2.40 4.38
N GLN A 56 11.52 1.89 5.44
CA GLN A 56 11.09 0.49 5.53
C GLN A 56 9.99 0.18 4.49
N PHE A 57 9.00 1.06 4.36
CA PHE A 57 7.93 0.93 3.37
C PHE A 57 8.48 0.86 1.93
N LEU A 58 9.50 1.65 1.60
CA LEU A 58 10.11 1.65 0.25
C LEU A 58 11.04 0.47 -0.01
N SER A 59 11.54 -0.22 1.03
CA SER A 59 12.53 -1.29 0.90
C SER A 59 12.00 -2.60 0.30
N CYS A 60 10.69 -2.82 0.32
CA CYS A 60 10.07 -4.12 0.04
C CYS A 60 9.77 -4.41 -1.43
N CYS A 61 9.71 -3.37 -2.26
CA CYS A 61 8.70 -3.35 -3.31
C CYS A 61 9.23 -3.10 -4.73
N ASN A 62 10.54 -3.20 -4.92
CA ASN A 62 11.18 -3.12 -6.24
C ASN A 62 10.65 -4.20 -7.21
N ASP A 63 10.28 -5.37 -6.71
CA ASP A 63 9.68 -6.45 -7.51
C ASP A 63 8.33 -6.08 -8.14
N TYR A 64 7.65 -5.06 -7.60
CA TYR A 64 6.34 -4.59 -8.06
C TYR A 64 6.42 -3.30 -8.88
N VAL A 65 7.60 -2.68 -8.96
CA VAL A 65 7.84 -1.48 -9.77
C VAL A 65 8.37 -1.94 -11.12
N ILE A 66 7.66 -1.58 -12.17
CA ILE A 66 8.10 -1.80 -13.55
C ILE A 66 8.74 -0.52 -14.10
N GLU A 67 9.91 -0.65 -14.73
CA GLU A 67 10.66 0.49 -15.27
C GLU A 67 9.92 1.19 -16.41
N ASP A 68 9.42 0.41 -17.37
CA ASP A 68 8.61 0.92 -18.49
C ASP A 68 7.43 -0.01 -18.80
N PRO A 69 6.20 0.40 -18.43
CA PRO A 69 5.00 -0.33 -18.78
C PRO A 69 4.82 -0.54 -20.29
N LYS A 70 5.29 0.37 -21.15
CA LYS A 70 5.11 0.23 -22.61
C LYS A 70 5.95 -0.90 -23.16
N THR A 71 7.22 -0.96 -22.76
CA THR A 71 8.13 -2.05 -23.12
C THR A 71 7.60 -3.39 -22.61
N ILE A 72 7.16 -3.47 -21.35
CA ILE A 72 6.70 -4.73 -20.75
C ILE A 72 5.35 -5.19 -21.32
N CYS A 73 4.42 -4.28 -21.59
CA CYS A 73 3.11 -4.62 -22.16
C CYS A 73 3.15 -4.78 -23.68
N GLY A 74 4.30 -4.58 -24.34
CA GLY A 74 4.45 -4.72 -25.79
C GLY A 74 3.69 -3.66 -26.60
N THR A 75 3.28 -2.55 -25.96
CA THR A 75 2.67 -1.39 -26.64
C THR A 75 3.78 -0.51 -27.23
N GLN A 76 4.49 -1.05 -28.21
CA GLN A 76 5.28 -0.23 -29.12
C GLN A 76 4.32 0.43 -30.13
N SER A 77 4.26 1.75 -30.10
CA SER A 77 3.65 2.59 -31.13
C SER A 77 4.75 3.32 -31.88
#